data_AF-A0A918PXS6-F1
#
_entry.id   AF-A0A918PXS6-F1
#
_cell.length_a   1.000
_cell.length_b   1.000
_cell.length_c   1.000
_cell.angle_alpha   90.00
_cell.angle_beta   90.00
_cell.angle_gamma   90.00
#
_symmetry.space_group_name_H-M   'P 1'
#
loop_
_entity.id
_entity.type
_entity.pdbx_description
1 polymer ?
#
loop_
_entity_poly.entity_id
_entity_poly.type
_entity_poly.pdbx_seq_one_letter_code
_entity_poly.pdbx_strand_id
1 'polypeptide(L)'
;MKHLLLITFITLVVSSAFCKTPEDKTFLVIFSKKELKSLDTSASFIETSLMEDYKTKSYTGNSDAVIYISIPQCELDKCDIAKRLVQIKDNTWKPLSEIAFRIIDLSESKDNYQELIASYEDLSAKRK
;
A
#
# COMPACT_ATOMS: atom_id res chain seq x y z
N MET A 1 13.21 39.29 -24.27
CA MET A 1 11.90 38.85 -23.75
C MET A 1 11.36 37.59 -24.43
N LYS A 2 11.30 37.52 -25.78
CA LYS A 2 10.80 36.34 -26.51
C LYS A 2 11.56 35.04 -26.22
N HIS A 3 12.90 35.11 -26.11
CA HIS A 3 13.73 33.94 -25.77
C HIS A 3 13.59 33.51 -24.30
N LEU A 4 13.27 34.44 -23.39
CA LEU A 4 13.08 34.12 -21.98
C LEU A 4 11.78 33.32 -21.77
N LEU A 5 10.70 33.75 -22.44
CA LEU A 5 9.42 33.03 -22.47
C LEU A 5 9.55 31.63 -23.08
N LEU A 6 10.35 31.50 -24.14
CA LEU A 6 10.61 30.21 -24.78
C LEU A 6 11.35 29.25 -23.83
N ILE A 7 12.38 29.73 -23.12
CA ILE A 7 13.13 28.92 -22.16
C ILE A 7 12.22 28.47 -21.01
N THR A 8 11.42 29.38 -20.43
CA THR A 8 10.47 29.03 -19.36
C THR A 8 9.46 27.99 -19.83
N PHE A 9 8.93 28.15 -21.05
CA PHE A 9 7.99 27.19 -21.64
C PHE A 9 8.63 25.81 -21.86
N ILE A 10 9.86 25.77 -22.39
CA ILE A 10 10.60 24.52 -22.58
C ILE A 10 10.82 23.82 -21.23
N THR A 11 11.32 24.53 -20.21
CA THR A 11 11.55 23.93 -18.88
C THR A 11 10.28 23.35 -18.25
N LEU A 12 9.12 23.98 -18.47
CA LEU A 12 7.83 23.49 -17.97
C LEU A 12 7.43 22.17 -18.65
N VAL A 13 7.60 22.09 -19.98
CA VAL A 13 7.29 20.87 -20.74
C VAL A 13 8.23 19.72 -20.36
N VAL A 14 9.55 19.96 -20.24
CA VAL A 14 10.47 18.88 -19.89
C VAL A 14 10.21 18.35 -18.46
N SER A 15 9.82 19.22 -17.52
CA SER A 15 9.54 18.80 -16.15
C SER A 15 8.33 17.86 -16.02
N SER A 16 7.33 18.00 -16.88
CA SER A 16 6.16 17.11 -16.89
C SER A 16 6.45 15.70 -17.41
N ALA A 17 7.51 15.52 -18.20
CA ALA A 17 7.87 14.23 -18.82
C ALA A 17 8.65 13.29 -17.88
N PHE A 18 9.14 13.79 -16.74
CA PHE A 18 9.90 13.01 -15.75
C PHE A 18 9.06 12.47 -14.59
N CYS A 19 7.75 12.68 -14.60
CA CYS A 19 6.89 12.08 -13.58
C CYS A 19 6.80 10.56 -13.85
N LYS A 20 7.41 9.75 -12.99
CA LYS A 20 7.18 8.29 -13.01
C LYS A 20 5.69 8.06 -12.83
N THR A 21 5.07 7.29 -13.72
CA THR A 21 3.70 6.82 -13.50
C THR A 21 3.70 6.04 -12.18
N PRO A 22 2.83 6.39 -11.21
CA PRO A 22 2.77 5.66 -9.97
C PRO A 22 2.47 4.19 -10.27
N GLU A 23 3.21 3.29 -9.63
CA GLU A 23 3.01 1.86 -9.79
C GLU A 23 1.83 1.38 -8.95
N ASP A 24 1.31 0.20 -9.28
CA ASP A 24 0.28 -0.45 -8.49
C ASP A 24 0.88 -0.87 -7.14
N LYS A 25 0.17 -0.52 -6.05
CA LYS A 25 0.57 -0.91 -4.70
C LYS A 25 -0.34 -1.98 -4.16
N THR A 26 0.25 -2.94 -3.46
CA THR A 26 -0.51 -3.96 -2.72
C THR A 26 -0.16 -3.92 -1.25
N PHE A 27 -1.19 -3.74 -0.41
CA PHE A 27 -1.07 -3.78 1.03
C PHE A 27 -1.63 -5.09 1.57
N LEU A 28 -0.92 -5.67 2.53
CA LEU A 28 -1.38 -6.80 3.33
C LEU A 28 -1.71 -6.32 4.73
N VAL A 29 -2.99 -6.42 5.09
CA VAL A 29 -3.48 -6.09 6.43
C VAL A 29 -3.69 -7.39 7.18
N ILE A 30 -3.04 -7.53 8.32
CA ILE A 30 -3.10 -8.72 9.17
C ILE A 30 -3.88 -8.37 10.44
N PHE A 31 -4.79 -9.25 10.83
CA PHE A 31 -5.64 -9.08 11.99
C PHE A 31 -5.44 -10.22 12.99
N SER A 32 -5.49 -9.87 14.28
CA SER A 32 -5.55 -10.86 15.35
C SER A 32 -6.95 -11.48 15.40
N LYS A 33 -7.04 -12.81 15.22
CA LYS A 33 -8.33 -13.51 15.35
C LYS A 33 -9.01 -13.33 16.70
N LYS A 34 -8.21 -13.21 17.78
CA LYS A 34 -8.74 -13.03 19.14
C LYS A 34 -9.39 -11.66 19.28
N GLU A 35 -8.76 -10.64 18.71
CA GLU A 35 -9.24 -9.26 18.74
C GLU A 35 -10.49 -9.10 17.88
N LEU A 36 -10.49 -9.63 16.65
CA LEU A 36 -11.69 -9.63 15.79
C LEU A 36 -12.89 -10.29 16.49
N LYS A 37 -12.67 -11.41 17.19
CA LYS A 37 -13.73 -12.07 17.99
C LYS A 37 -14.21 -11.19 19.15
N SER A 38 -13.31 -10.50 19.84
CA SER A 38 -13.69 -9.59 20.94
C SER A 38 -14.48 -8.38 20.47
N LEU A 39 -14.24 -7.93 19.24
CA LEU A 39 -14.95 -6.83 18.59
C LEU A 39 -16.20 -7.29 17.82
N ASP A 40 -16.53 -8.59 17.87
CA ASP A 40 -17.69 -9.18 17.18
C ASP A 40 -17.68 -8.85 15.67
N THR A 41 -16.51 -8.99 15.04
CA THR A 41 -16.28 -8.63 13.64
C THR A 41 -15.41 -9.67 12.92
N SER A 42 -15.24 -9.49 11.61
CA SER A 42 -14.40 -10.37 10.77
C SER A 42 -13.67 -9.58 9.69
N ALA A 43 -12.57 -10.13 9.18
CA ALA A 43 -11.84 -9.52 8.06
C ALA A 43 -12.72 -9.35 6.82
N SER A 44 -13.62 -10.30 6.53
CA SER A 44 -14.55 -10.19 5.40
C SER A 44 -15.62 -9.11 5.62
N PHE A 45 -16.04 -8.87 6.87
CA PHE A 45 -16.92 -7.75 7.19
C PHE A 45 -16.20 -6.42 7.01
N ILE A 46 -15.02 -6.27 7.60
CA ILE A 46 -14.16 -5.07 7.47
C ILE A 46 -13.88 -4.76 5.99
N GLU A 47 -13.60 -5.79 5.19
CA GLU A 47 -13.35 -5.69 3.75
C GLU A 47 -14.47 -4.94 3.00
N THR A 48 -15.74 -5.11 3.39
CA THR A 48 -16.88 -4.48 2.69
C THR A 48 -16.74 -2.95 2.60
N SER A 49 -16.20 -2.32 3.66
CA SER A 49 -15.96 -0.87 3.70
C SER A 49 -14.80 -0.38 2.83
N LEU A 50 -13.99 -1.29 2.29
CA LEU A 50 -12.84 -1.00 1.43
C LEU A 50 -13.11 -1.34 -0.05
N MET A 51 -14.12 -2.16 -0.33
CA MET A 51 -14.44 -2.65 -1.68
C MET A 51 -14.93 -1.55 -2.63
N GLU A 52 -15.48 -0.45 -2.11
CA GLU A 52 -15.94 0.68 -2.93
C GLU A 52 -14.75 1.44 -3.54
N ASP A 53 -13.67 1.58 -2.78
CA ASP A 53 -12.49 2.36 -3.18
C ASP A 53 -11.39 1.50 -3.81
N TYR A 54 -11.30 0.22 -3.44
CA TYR A 54 -10.15 -0.63 -3.75
C TYR A 54 -10.54 -2.04 -4.20
N LYS A 55 -9.63 -2.67 -4.96
CA LYS A 55 -9.72 -4.10 -5.22
C LYS A 55 -9.21 -4.85 -4.00
N THR A 56 -10.12 -5.46 -3.24
CA THR A 56 -9.76 -6.19 -2.03
C THR A 56 -9.98 -7.69 -2.14
N LYS A 57 -9.30 -8.43 -1.26
CA LYS A 57 -9.63 -9.83 -1.00
C LYS A 57 -9.31 -10.21 0.44
N SER A 58 -10.32 -10.58 1.22
CA SER A 58 -10.12 -11.18 2.54
C SER A 58 -9.78 -12.68 2.44
N TYR A 59 -8.93 -13.13 3.36
CA TYR A 59 -8.61 -14.54 3.56
C TYR A 59 -8.70 -14.87 5.04
N THR A 60 -9.30 -16.03 5.33
CA THR A 60 -9.44 -16.59 6.67
C THR A 60 -9.32 -18.11 6.61
N GLY A 61 -9.04 -18.76 7.74
CA GLY A 61 -8.82 -20.20 7.80
C GLY A 61 -7.96 -20.59 9.01
N ASN A 62 -6.98 -21.46 8.81
CA ASN A 62 -6.06 -21.88 9.88
C ASN A 62 -5.02 -20.79 10.22
N SER A 63 -4.60 -19.99 9.24
CA SER A 63 -3.70 -18.84 9.42
C SER A 63 -4.43 -17.58 9.91
N ASP A 64 -3.70 -16.56 10.35
CA ASP A 64 -4.27 -15.25 10.73
C ASP A 64 -5.18 -14.68 9.64
N ALA A 65 -6.18 -13.91 10.06
CA ALA A 65 -7.12 -13.29 9.13
C ALA A 65 -6.42 -12.11 8.44
N VAL A 66 -6.56 -12.01 7.14
CA VAL A 66 -5.89 -10.97 6.35
C VAL A 66 -6.81 -10.36 5.30
N ILE A 67 -6.49 -9.14 4.89
CA ILE A 67 -7.07 -8.48 3.72
C ILE A 67 -5.92 -8.04 2.81
N TYR A 68 -6.01 -8.42 1.54
CA TYR A 68 -5.21 -7.83 0.47
C TYR A 68 -5.94 -6.62 -0.08
N ILE A 69 -5.22 -5.50 -0.24
CA ILE A 69 -5.74 -4.28 -0.83
C ILE A 69 -4.83 -3.93 -2.01
N SER A 70 -5.33 -4.06 -3.23
CA SER A 70 -4.62 -3.66 -4.44
C SER A 70 -5.17 -2.34 -4.95
N ILE A 71 -4.27 -1.37 -5.12
CA ILE A 71 -4.63 -0.01 -5.53
C ILE A 71 -3.83 0.33 -6.80
N PRO A 72 -4.51 0.52 -7.95
CA PRO A 72 -3.82 0.84 -9.18
C PRO A 72 -3.25 2.26 -9.14
N GLN A 73 -2.09 2.45 -9.74
CA GLN A 73 -1.49 3.77 -9.96
C GLN A 73 -1.46 4.67 -8.71
N CYS A 74 -0.91 4.15 -7.61
CA CYS A 74 -1.17 4.69 -6.29
C CYS A 74 0.06 5.32 -5.63
N GLU A 75 -0.09 6.56 -5.15
CA GLU A 75 0.91 7.24 -4.32
C GLU A 75 0.72 7.01 -2.82
N LEU A 76 -0.40 6.39 -2.39
CA LEU A 76 -0.69 6.17 -0.98
C LEU A 76 0.40 5.33 -0.32
N ASP A 77 0.75 5.67 0.91
CA ASP A 77 1.69 4.90 1.71
C ASP A 77 0.96 4.07 2.79
N LYS A 78 1.72 3.29 3.54
CA LYS A 78 1.21 2.49 4.65
C LYS A 78 0.47 3.34 5.69
N CYS A 79 0.92 4.56 5.96
CA CYS A 79 0.31 5.46 6.92
C CYS A 79 -1.05 5.97 6.43
N ASP A 80 -1.21 6.19 5.13
CA ASP A 80 -2.50 6.57 4.54
C ASP A 80 -3.51 5.42 4.64
N ILE A 81 -3.08 4.20 4.32
CA ILE A 81 -3.92 2.99 4.48
C ILE A 81 -4.30 2.78 5.96
N ALA A 82 -3.36 2.99 6.87
CA ALA A 82 -3.58 2.86 8.31
C ALA A 82 -4.64 3.84 8.87
N LYS A 83 -4.83 4.99 8.22
CA LYS A 83 -5.82 6.00 8.62
C LYS A 83 -7.20 5.76 8.01
N ARG A 84 -7.33 4.84 7.05
CA ARG A 84 -8.63 4.55 6.41
C ARG A 84 -9.62 4.05 7.45
N LEU A 85 -10.79 4.68 7.45
CA LEU A 85 -11.90 4.27 8.30
C LEU A 85 -12.51 3.01 7.72
N VAL A 86 -12.67 2.01 8.57
CA VAL A 86 -13.36 0.78 8.23
C VAL A 86 -14.47 0.50 9.21
N GLN A 87 -15.53 -0.11 8.70
CA GLN A 87 -16.65 -0.50 9.52
C GLN A 87 -16.31 -1.78 10.26
N ILE A 88 -16.38 -1.74 11.59
CA ILE A 88 -16.13 -2.92 12.45
C ILE A 88 -17.43 -3.53 12.95
N LYS A 89 -18.49 -2.73 13.08
CA LYS A 89 -19.85 -3.15 13.45
C LYS A 89 -20.85 -2.13 12.92
N ASP A 90 -22.15 -2.41 13.02
CA ASP A 90 -23.21 -1.45 12.69
C ASP A 90 -22.93 -0.08 13.34
N ASN A 91 -22.88 0.96 12.51
CA ASN A 91 -22.59 2.35 12.88
C ASN A 91 -21.27 2.58 13.66
N THR A 92 -20.36 1.61 13.67
CA THR A 92 -19.08 1.72 14.37
C THR A 92 -17.93 1.68 13.37
N TRP A 93 -17.24 2.81 13.24
CA TRP A 93 -16.12 3.00 12.33
C TRP A 93 -14.84 3.23 13.11
N LYS A 94 -13.75 2.62 12.67
CA LYS A 94 -12.43 2.81 13.26
C LYS A 94 -11.36 2.94 12.18
N PRO A 95 -10.29 3.71 12.42
CA PRO A 95 -9.08 3.64 11.61
C PRO A 95 -8.57 2.21 11.55
N LEU A 96 -8.07 1.79 10.39
CA LEU A 96 -7.52 0.45 10.19
C LEU A 96 -6.37 0.15 11.19
N SER A 97 -5.58 1.16 11.52
CA SER A 97 -4.50 1.09 12.54
C SER A 97 -4.96 0.69 13.94
N GLU A 98 -6.22 0.93 14.32
CA GLU A 98 -6.72 0.56 15.64
C GLU A 98 -7.09 -0.91 15.75
N ILE A 99 -7.28 -1.61 14.64
CA ILE A 99 -7.74 -3.01 14.60
C ILE A 99 -6.79 -3.95 13.89
N ALA A 100 -5.92 -3.42 13.02
CA ALA A 100 -4.92 -4.21 12.31
C ALA A 100 -3.76 -4.51 13.25
N PHE A 101 -3.41 -5.80 13.37
CA PHE A 101 -2.18 -6.20 14.03
C PHE A 101 -0.96 -5.71 13.26
N ARG A 102 -1.02 -5.74 11.93
CA ARG A 102 0.04 -5.21 11.07
C ARG A 102 -0.50 -4.79 9.71
N ILE A 103 0.08 -3.74 9.15
CA ILE A 103 -0.11 -3.33 7.75
C ILE A 103 1.25 -3.37 7.08
N ILE A 104 1.35 -4.10 5.97
CA ILE A 104 2.59 -4.32 5.22
C ILE A 104 2.38 -3.80 3.80
N ASP A 105 3.29 -2.94 3.34
CA ASP A 105 3.40 -2.61 1.92
C ASP A 105 4.21 -3.73 1.23
N LEU A 106 3.52 -4.56 0.45
CA LEU A 106 4.16 -5.68 -0.25
C LEU A 106 4.98 -5.20 -1.45
N SER A 107 4.65 -4.05 -2.02
CA SER A 107 5.43 -3.45 -3.11
C SER A 107 6.77 -2.95 -2.56
N GLU A 108 6.76 -2.19 -1.47
CA GLU A 108 7.97 -1.75 -0.77
C GLU A 108 8.83 -2.97 -0.33
N SER A 109 8.18 -4.01 0.19
CA SER A 109 8.89 -5.24 0.62
C SER A 109 9.58 -5.94 -0.55
N LYS A 110 8.97 -5.95 -1.74
CA LYS A 110 9.54 -6.53 -2.95
C LYS A 110 10.73 -5.71 -3.44
N ASP A 111 10.60 -4.39 -3.47
CA ASP A 111 11.66 -3.48 -3.93
C ASP A 111 12.90 -3.60 -3.03
N ASN A 112 12.69 -3.55 -1.71
CA ASN A 112 13.76 -3.75 -0.72
C ASN A 112 14.44 -5.11 -0.87
N TYR A 113 13.67 -6.16 -1.18
CA TYR A 113 14.23 -7.49 -1.41
C TYR A 113 15.07 -7.53 -2.70
N GLN A 114 14.60 -6.92 -3.78
CA GLN A 114 15.34 -6.85 -5.04
C GLN A 114 16.65 -6.06 -4.90
N GLU A 115 16.61 -4.91 -4.21
CA GLU A 115 17.79 -4.12 -3.92
C GLU A 115 18.81 -4.91 -3.09
N LEU A 116 18.34 -5.66 -2.09
CA LEU A 116 19.21 -6.52 -1.29
C LEU A 116 19.91 -7.57 -2.14
N ILE A 117 19.20 -8.26 -3.04
CA ILE A 117 19.79 -9.26 -3.95
C ILE A 117 20.84 -8.60 -4.87
N ALA A 118 20.50 -7.48 -5.49
CA ALA A 118 21.43 -6.74 -6.35
C ALA A 118 22.72 -6.34 -5.61
N SER A 119 22.60 -5.91 -4.34
CA SER A 119 23.77 -5.55 -3.53
C SER A 119 24.71 -6.74 -3.28
N TYR A 120 24.17 -7.96 -3.12
CA TYR A 120 24.99 -9.17 -2.96
C TYR A 120 25.67 -9.58 -4.26
N GLU A 121 24.99 -9.44 -5.39
CA GLU A 121 25.56 -9.71 -6.71
C GLU A 121 26.74 -8.77 -7.00
N ASP A 122 26.59 -7.47 -6.75
CA ASP A 122 27.66 -6.48 -6.89
C ASP A 122 28.88 -6.77 -6.01
N LEU A 123 28.66 -7.20 -4.77
CA LEU A 123 29.72 -7.60 -3.85
C LEU A 123 30.45 -8.85 -4.33
N SER A 124 29.72 -9.80 -4.92
CA SER A 124 30.31 -11.02 -5.48
C SER A 124 31.12 -10.75 -6.75
N ALA A 125 30.66 -9.82 -7.59
CA ALA A 125 31.35 -9.41 -8.80
C ALA A 125 32.65 -8.64 -8.50
N LYS A 126 32.66 -7.79 -7.47
CA LYS A 126 33.86 -7.05 -7.01
C LYS A 126 34.92 -7.93 -6.32
N ARG A 127 34.57 -9.15 -5.92
CA ARG A 127 35.48 -10.12 -5.28
C ARG A 127 36.11 -11.11 -6.26
N LYS A 128 35.65 -11.15 -7.51
CA LYS A 128 36.31 -11.84 -8.63
C LYS A 128 37.30 -10.90 -9.30
#